data_AF-A0AAW5A6K0-F1
#
_entry.id   AF-A0AAW5A6K0-F1
#
_cell.length_a   1.000
_cell.length_b   1.000
_cell.length_c   1.000
_cell.angle_alpha   90.00
_cell.angle_beta   90.00
_cell.angle_gamma   90.00
#
_symmetry.space_group_name_H-M   'P 1'
#
loop_
_entity.id
_entity.type
_entity.pdbx_description
1 polymer ?
#
loop_
_entity_poly.entity_id
_entity_poly.type
_entity_poly.pdbx_seq_one_letter_code
_entity_poly.pdbx_strand_id
1 'polypeptide(L)'
;MSSEKIREQFESWVVEEAKRRDYKFMDNVLKRDPSGEYSTTWVDMAWMGWEASRDALFIALPEKDWAPDYGEVIFYEEAVSAIEAAGVKVKT
;
A
#
# COMPACT_ATOMS: atom_id res chain seq x y z
N MET A 1 2.39 1.64 -8.97
CA MET A 1 0.96 1.79 -8.59
C MET A 1 0.87 3.10 -7.83
N SER A 2 -0.07 4.00 -8.06
CA SER A 2 -0.13 5.21 -7.22
C SER A 2 -0.63 4.83 -5.82
N SER A 3 -0.23 5.58 -4.78
CA SER A 3 -0.78 5.45 -3.42
C SER A 3 -2.32 5.47 -3.43
N GLU A 4 -2.91 6.25 -4.33
CA GLU A 4 -4.36 6.32 -4.55
C GLU A 4 -4.97 4.98 -4.98
N LYS A 5 -4.36 4.27 -5.92
CA LYS A 5 -4.88 2.98 -6.40
C LYS A 5 -4.83 1.89 -5.33
N ILE A 6 -3.87 1.97 -4.41
CA ILE A 6 -3.79 1.08 -3.25
C ILE A 6 -4.93 1.39 -2.27
N ARG A 7 -5.16 2.69 -2.00
CA ARG A 7 -6.25 3.14 -1.13
C ARG A 7 -7.62 2.76 -1.69
N GLU A 8 -7.85 2.91 -2.99
CA GLU A 8 -9.10 2.49 -3.66
C GLU A 8 -9.40 0.99 -3.47
N GLN A 9 -8.38 0.13 -3.55
CA GLN A 9 -8.53 -1.30 -3.31
C GLN A 9 -8.88 -1.61 -1.85
N PHE A 10 -8.23 -0.91 -0.91
CA PHE A 10 -8.57 -1.00 0.51
C PHE A 10 -10.03 -0.58 0.76
N GLU A 11 -10.46 0.56 0.20
CA GLU A 11 -11.82 1.07 0.37
C GLU A 11 -12.87 0.12 -0.24
N SER A 12 -12.55 -0.52 -1.37
CA SER A 12 -13.41 -1.56 -1.96
C SER A 12 -13.57 -2.77 -1.03
N TRP A 13 -12.47 -3.22 -0.41
CA TRP A 13 -12.51 -4.29 0.58
C TRP A 13 -13.34 -3.90 1.82
N VAL A 14 -13.17 -2.67 2.32
CA VAL A 14 -13.94 -2.14 3.47
C VAL A 14 -15.43 -2.20 3.22
N VAL A 15 -15.89 -1.77 2.03
CA VAL A 15 -17.31 -1.79 1.66
C VAL A 15 -17.88 -3.20 1.67
N GLU A 16 -17.16 -4.16 1.08
CA GLU A 16 -17.61 -5.56 1.05
C GLU A 16 -17.59 -6.21 2.43
N GLU A 17 -16.57 -5.93 3.24
CA GLU A 17 -16.48 -6.43 4.62
C GLU A 17 -17.58 -5.84 5.51
N ALA A 18 -17.89 -4.55 5.35
CA ALA A 18 -18.96 -3.89 6.07
C ALA A 18 -20.34 -4.47 5.71
N LYS A 19 -20.61 -4.73 4.43
CA LYS A 19 -21.83 -5.46 3.99
C LYS A 19 -21.89 -6.86 4.59
N ARG A 20 -20.78 -7.60 4.53
CA ARG A 20 -20.68 -8.98 5.04
C ARG A 20 -20.97 -9.07 6.54
N ARG A 21 -20.63 -8.03 7.30
CA ARG A 21 -20.84 -7.95 8.76
C ARG A 21 -22.14 -7.26 9.16
N ASP A 22 -23.02 -6.94 8.22
CA ASP A 22 -24.26 -6.18 8.48
C ASP A 22 -23.98 -4.86 9.24
N TYR A 23 -22.92 -4.15 8.82
CA TYR A 23 -22.55 -2.88 9.44
C TYR A 23 -23.61 -1.81 9.17
N LYS A 24 -24.14 -1.21 10.24
CA LYS A 24 -25.33 -0.34 10.16
C LYS A 24 -25.06 1.06 9.62
N PHE A 25 -23.84 1.55 9.69
CA PHE A 25 -23.49 2.93 9.36
C PHE A 25 -22.74 3.03 8.03
N MET A 26 -23.26 2.37 6.98
CA MET A 26 -22.62 2.32 5.66
C MET A 26 -22.31 3.71 5.08
N ASP A 27 -23.19 4.69 5.30
CA ASP A 27 -22.98 6.07 4.82
C ASP A 27 -21.75 6.76 5.44
N ASN A 28 -21.29 6.27 6.60
CA ASN A 28 -20.13 6.82 7.31
C ASN A 28 -18.88 5.92 7.22
N VAL A 29 -18.97 4.74 6.59
CA VAL A 29 -17.91 3.73 6.68
C VAL A 29 -16.60 4.19 6.04
N LEU A 30 -16.69 4.94 4.94
CA LEU A 30 -15.53 5.54 4.24
C LEU A 30 -15.43 7.06 4.46
N LYS A 31 -16.24 7.64 5.34
CA LYS A 31 -16.22 9.08 5.59
C LYS A 31 -14.87 9.45 6.19
N ARG A 32 -14.25 10.49 5.62
CA ARG A 32 -12.98 11.05 6.10
C ARG A 32 -13.17 12.43 6.71
N ASP A 33 -12.33 12.74 7.67
CA ASP A 33 -12.24 14.08 8.25
C ASP A 33 -11.30 14.98 7.43
N PRO A 34 -11.13 16.27 7.80
CA PRO A 34 -10.21 17.17 7.10
C PRO A 34 -8.72 16.77 7.17
N SER A 35 -8.32 15.95 8.13
CA SER A 35 -6.97 15.36 8.20
C SER A 35 -6.79 14.17 7.26
N GLY A 36 -7.89 13.63 6.72
CA GLY A 36 -7.89 12.49 5.80
C GLY A 36 -7.97 11.12 6.48
N GLU A 37 -8.19 11.10 7.79
CA GLU A 37 -8.41 9.90 8.61
C GLU A 37 -9.86 9.42 8.46
N TYR A 38 -10.07 8.11 8.57
CA TYR A 38 -11.43 7.56 8.49
C TYR A 38 -12.18 7.79 9.80
N SER A 39 -13.38 8.35 9.73
CA SER A 39 -14.23 8.56 10.92
C SER A 39 -14.69 7.25 11.56
N THR A 40 -14.68 6.15 10.82
CA THR A 40 -15.00 4.82 11.32
C THR A 40 -13.74 4.15 11.88
N THR A 41 -13.65 4.04 13.21
CA THR A 41 -12.43 3.62 13.91
C THR A 41 -11.82 2.32 13.41
N TRP A 42 -12.62 1.29 13.10
CA TRP A 42 -12.06 0.01 12.63
C TRP A 42 -11.45 0.10 11.23
N VAL A 43 -11.99 0.99 10.38
CA VAL A 43 -11.46 1.27 9.05
C VAL A 43 -10.15 2.03 9.20
N ASP A 44 -10.15 3.05 10.04
CA ASP A 44 -8.97 3.88 10.30
C ASP A 44 -7.81 3.05 10.87
N MET A 45 -8.07 2.28 11.92
CA MET A 45 -7.05 1.40 12.52
C MET A 45 -6.54 0.33 11.55
N ALA A 46 -7.38 -0.18 10.65
CA ALA A 46 -6.93 -1.12 9.63
C ALA A 46 -6.01 -0.45 8.59
N TRP A 47 -6.33 0.77 8.17
CA TRP A 47 -5.49 1.57 7.28
C TRP A 47 -4.16 1.93 7.95
N MET A 48 -4.20 2.47 9.16
CA MET A 48 -3.00 2.79 9.95
C MET A 48 -2.13 1.55 10.19
N GLY A 49 -2.75 0.40 10.51
CA GLY A 49 -2.03 -0.86 10.69
C GLY A 49 -1.34 -1.31 9.40
N TRP A 50 -2.00 -1.15 8.26
CA TRP A 50 -1.41 -1.40 6.95
C TRP A 50 -0.23 -0.46 6.68
N GLU A 51 -0.37 0.85 6.88
CA GLU A 51 0.71 1.83 6.69
C GLU A 51 1.92 1.49 7.59
N ALA A 52 1.68 1.25 8.88
CA ALA A 52 2.73 0.89 9.85
C ALA A 52 3.45 -0.42 9.47
N SER A 53 2.71 -1.43 9.00
CA SER A 53 3.31 -2.71 8.59
C SER A 53 4.29 -2.55 7.43
N ARG A 54 4.03 -1.58 6.55
CA ARG A 54 4.85 -1.30 5.36
C ARG A 54 5.98 -0.36 5.64
N ASP A 55 5.79 0.55 6.59
CA ASP A 55 6.84 1.41 7.09
C ASP A 55 7.99 0.60 7.71
N ALA A 56 7.66 -0.54 8.34
CA ALA A 56 8.60 -1.49 8.91
C ALA A 56 9.17 -2.52 7.90
N LEU A 57 8.58 -2.66 6.72
CA LEU A 57 8.99 -3.64 5.72
C LEU A 57 10.08 -3.06 4.80
N PHE A 58 11.22 -3.74 4.73
CA PHE A 58 12.33 -3.40 3.84
C PHE A 58 12.68 -4.58 2.93
N ILE A 59 12.80 -4.32 1.64
CA ILE A 59 13.35 -5.26 0.67
C ILE A 59 14.83 -4.93 0.50
N ALA A 60 15.71 -5.87 0.87
CA ALA A 60 17.12 -5.79 0.53
C ALA A 60 17.29 -6.25 -0.92
N LEU A 61 17.82 -5.36 -1.77
CA LEU A 61 18.19 -5.74 -3.13
C LEU A 61 19.57 -6.40 -3.12
N PRO A 62 19.85 -7.31 -4.06
CA PRO A 62 21.19 -7.81 -4.29
C PRO A 62 22.17 -6.67 -4.57
N GLU A 63 23.45 -6.88 -4.22
CA GLU A 63 24.50 -5.93 -4.59
C GLU A 63 24.56 -5.75 -6.11
N LYS A 64 24.88 -4.52 -6.53
CA LYS A 64 25.03 -4.19 -7.95
C LYS A 64 26.25 -4.93 -8.49
N ASP A 65 26.03 -5.94 -9.31
CA ASP A 65 27.11 -6.56 -10.08
C ASP A 65 27.01 -6.12 -11.54
N TRP A 66 28.15 -5.75 -12.13
CA TRP A 66 28.22 -5.40 -13.54
C TRP A 66 28.47 -6.67 -14.33
N ALA A 67 27.46 -7.12 -15.05
CA ALA A 67 27.58 -8.30 -15.89
C ALA A 67 27.32 -7.94 -17.37
N PRO A 68 28.34 -8.02 -18.23
CA PRO A 68 28.26 -7.55 -19.61
C PRO A 68 27.43 -8.43 -20.57
N ASP A 69 26.92 -9.59 -20.13
CA ASP A 69 26.43 -10.66 -21.02
C ASP A 69 25.04 -11.22 -20.66
N TYR A 70 24.20 -10.47 -19.93
CA TYR A 70 22.82 -10.89 -19.66
C TYR A 70 21.87 -10.41 -20.77
N GLY A 71 20.95 -11.29 -21.18
CA GLY A 71 19.91 -11.03 -22.18
C GLY A 71 18.94 -9.91 -21.80
N GLU A 72 17.72 -10.23 -21.39
CA GLU A 72 16.77 -9.21 -20.92
C GLU A 72 17.11 -8.77 -19.49
N VAL A 73 17.41 -7.49 -19.31
CA VAL A 73 17.76 -6.87 -18.02
C VAL A 73 16.75 -5.80 -17.63
N ILE A 74 16.58 -5.55 -16.32
CA ILE A 74 15.78 -4.46 -15.77
C ILE A 74 16.74 -3.42 -15.18
N PHE A 75 16.49 -2.13 -15.45
CA PHE A 75 17.27 -1.06 -14.84
C PHE A 75 17.06 -1.03 -13.33
N TYR A 76 18.17 -0.96 -12.57
CA TYR A 76 18.13 -0.98 -11.12
C TYR A 76 17.23 0.11 -10.55
N GLU A 77 17.34 1.34 -11.07
CA GLU A 77 16.56 2.49 -10.64
C GLU A 77 15.07 2.34 -10.95
N GLU A 78 14.71 1.69 -12.06
CA GLU A 78 13.33 1.38 -12.41
C GLU A 78 12.74 0.32 -11.48
N ALA A 79 13.54 -0.70 -11.12
CA ALA A 79 13.14 -1.72 -10.15
C ALA A 79 12.90 -1.11 -8.76
N VAL A 80 13.81 -0.26 -8.29
CA VAL A 80 13.65 0.48 -7.01
C VAL A 80 12.37 1.32 -7.05
N SER A 81 12.19 2.14 -8.09
CA SER A 81 11.03 3.02 -8.22
C SER A 81 9.71 2.24 -8.26
N ALA A 82 9.67 1.09 -8.93
CA ALA A 82 8.50 0.23 -8.99
C ALA A 82 8.15 -0.39 -7.63
N ILE A 83 9.17 -0.82 -6.86
CA ILE A 83 9.00 -1.38 -5.51
C ILE A 83 8.49 -0.29 -4.54
N GLU A 84 9.08 0.90 -4.59
CA GLU A 84 8.66 2.03 -3.76
C GLU A 84 7.26 2.51 -4.13
N ALA A 85 6.92 2.55 -5.42
CA ALA A 85 5.56 2.84 -5.88
C ALA A 85 4.55 1.76 -5.45
N ALA A 86 4.99 0.52 -5.21
CA ALA A 86 4.12 -0.49 -4.60
C ALA A 86 3.90 -0.23 -3.10
N GLY A 87 4.60 0.74 -2.50
CA GLY A 87 4.56 1.15 -1.10
C GLY A 87 5.55 0.40 -0.20
N VAL A 88 6.57 -0.26 -0.75
CA VAL A 88 7.59 -0.99 0.06
C VAL A 88 8.88 -0.19 0.06
N LYS A 89 9.57 -0.13 1.20
CA LYS A 89 10.89 0.53 1.25
C LYS A 89 11.97 -0.40 0.73
N VAL A 90 12.90 0.13 -0.05
CA VAL A 90 14.09 -0.60 -0.48
C VAL A 90 15.26 -0.25 0.43
N LYS A 91 16.02 -1.26 0.85
CA LYS A 91 17.33 -1.07 1.50
C LYS A 91 18.41 -1.30 0.44
N THR A 92 19.09 -0.21 0.09
CA THR A 92 20.26 -0.20 -0.79
C THR A 92 21.54 -0.48 -0.03
#